data_AF-U1HV28-F1
#
_entry.id   AF-U1HV28-F1
#
_cell.length_a   1.000
_cell.length_b   1.000
_cell.length_c   1.000
_cell.angle_alpha   90.00
_cell.angle_beta   90.00
_cell.angle_gamma   90.00
#
_symmetry.space_group_name_H-M   'P 1'
#
loop_
_entity.id
_entity.type
_entity.pdbx_description
1 polymer ?
#
loop_
_entity_poly.entity_id
_entity_poly.type
_entity_poly.pdbx_seq_one_letter_code
_entity_poly.pdbx_strand_id
1 'polypeptide(L)'
;MTFYTYAQNIRLAKRNDKQYLIAKLATGSSAGGDEEGWYVDSICLDDHIGNDHGSFKWSDNGGGFSYYARDIKLLNDGRTLAAQLAAGGDTGGGGWRDATIDLGERLANDHGRFKYISK
;
A
#
# COMPACT_ATOMS: atom_id res chain seq x y z
N MET A 1 -5.31 -10.52 10.81
CA MET A 1 -4.11 -11.08 10.15
C MET A 1 -3.57 -10.01 9.21
N THR A 2 -2.27 -9.71 9.23
CA THR A 2 -1.68 -8.74 8.29
C THR A 2 -1.64 -9.35 6.88
N PHE A 3 -1.73 -8.52 5.83
CA PHE A 3 -1.82 -9.05 4.47
C PHE A 3 -0.58 -9.83 4.03
N TYR A 4 0.60 -9.43 4.52
CA TYR A 4 1.88 -9.99 4.08
C TYR A 4 2.16 -11.37 4.67
N THR A 5 1.40 -11.81 5.69
CA THR A 5 1.51 -13.17 6.22
C THR A 5 0.94 -14.13 5.18
N TYR A 6 1.84 -14.87 4.54
CA TYR A 6 1.53 -15.72 3.38
C TYR A 6 1.04 -14.91 2.16
N ALA A 7 1.83 -13.90 1.78
CA ALA A 7 1.71 -13.22 0.50
C ALA A 7 2.95 -13.46 -0.37
N GLN A 8 2.75 -13.48 -1.68
CA GLN A 8 3.80 -13.66 -2.68
C GLN A 8 3.68 -12.62 -3.79
N ASN A 9 4.78 -12.38 -4.52
CA ASN A 9 4.82 -11.47 -5.66
C ASN A 9 4.25 -10.07 -5.33
N ILE A 10 4.54 -9.56 -4.13
CA ILE A 10 4.09 -8.25 -3.68
C ILE A 10 4.79 -7.20 -4.53
N ARG A 11 4.02 -6.38 -5.24
CA ARG A 11 4.55 -5.39 -6.15
C ARG A 11 3.61 -4.22 -6.30
N LEU A 12 4.19 -3.11 -6.76
CA LEU A 12 3.44 -1.92 -7.14
C LEU A 12 3.03 -1.99 -8.61
N ALA A 13 1.90 -1.36 -8.92
CA ALA A 13 1.47 -1.10 -10.29
C ALA A 13 0.73 0.23 -10.36
N LYS A 14 0.82 0.90 -11.51
CA LYS A 14 0.06 2.13 -11.78
C LYS A 14 -1.10 1.81 -12.71
N ARG A 15 -2.32 2.26 -12.38
CA ARG A 15 -3.53 2.12 -13.22
C ARG A 15 -4.35 3.40 -13.12
N ASN A 16 -4.73 3.99 -14.25
CA ASN A 16 -5.53 5.24 -14.29
C ASN A 16 -4.97 6.33 -13.36
N ASP A 17 -3.66 6.56 -13.47
CA ASP A 17 -2.88 7.47 -12.62
C ASP A 17 -2.82 7.19 -11.12
N LYS A 18 -3.51 6.16 -10.64
CA LYS A 18 -3.46 5.75 -9.24
C LYS A 18 -2.44 4.65 -8.98
N GLN A 19 -1.92 4.62 -7.77
CA GLN A 19 -0.98 3.62 -7.28
C GLN A 19 -1.74 2.43 -6.66
N TYR A 20 -1.38 1.22 -7.07
CA TYR A 20 -1.95 -0.04 -6.58
C TYR A 20 -0.87 -0.92 -5.96
N LEU A 21 -1.25 -1.63 -4.89
CA LEU A 21 -0.54 -2.80 -4.39
C LEU A 21 -1.16 -4.05 -5.01
N ILE A 22 -0.33 -4.94 -5.55
CA ILE A 22 -0.74 -6.22 -6.09
C ILE A 22 0.03 -7.30 -5.33
N ALA A 23 -0.66 -8.36 -4.92
CA ALA A 23 -0.04 -9.53 -4.32
C ALA A 23 -0.85 -10.79 -4.63
N LYS A 24 -0.18 -11.94 -4.56
CA LYS A 24 -0.82 -13.26 -4.48
C LYS A 24 -1.02 -13.57 -2.99
N LEU A 25 -2.27 -13.70 -2.55
CA LEU A 25 -2.70 -13.85 -1.16
C LEU A 25 -3.30 -15.24 -0.93
N ALA A 26 -2.94 -15.88 0.18
CA ALA A 26 -3.51 -17.19 0.54
C ALA A 26 -4.98 -17.08 0.99
N THR A 27 -5.83 -18.03 0.63
CA THR A 27 -7.23 -18.09 1.07
C THR A 27 -7.42 -18.73 2.44
N GLY A 28 -6.47 -19.56 2.86
CA GLY A 28 -6.47 -20.24 4.15
C GLY A 28 -5.27 -19.86 5.02
N SER A 29 -5.22 -20.46 6.21
CA SER A 29 -4.20 -20.16 7.22
C SER A 29 -2.82 -20.79 6.96
N SER A 30 -2.59 -21.42 5.80
CA SER A 30 -1.36 -22.16 5.52
C SER A 30 -0.77 -21.79 4.15
N ALA A 31 0.55 -21.60 4.12
CA ALA A 31 1.35 -21.36 2.91
C ALA A 31 1.45 -22.58 1.97
N GLY A 32 0.84 -23.72 2.35
CA GLY A 32 1.04 -25.02 1.71
C GLY A 32 -0.15 -25.51 0.89
N GLY A 33 -1.16 -24.67 0.64
CA GLY A 33 -2.27 -25.03 -0.23
C GLY A 33 -1.81 -25.22 -1.67
N ASP A 34 -2.33 -26.27 -2.30
CA ASP A 34 -2.47 -26.52 -3.73
C ASP A 34 -2.93 -25.25 -4.47
N GLU A 35 -2.72 -25.14 -5.80
CA GLU A 35 -2.90 -23.87 -6.55
C GLU A 35 -4.28 -23.19 -6.36
N GLU A 36 -5.30 -23.94 -5.92
CA GLU A 36 -6.64 -23.45 -5.54
C GLU A 36 -6.66 -22.57 -4.26
N GLY A 37 -5.59 -22.56 -3.48
CA GLY A 37 -5.46 -21.87 -2.20
C GLY A 37 -4.93 -20.42 -2.27
N TRP A 38 -4.77 -19.84 -3.46
CA TRP A 38 -4.16 -18.52 -3.61
C TRP A 38 -4.84 -17.66 -4.68
N TYR A 39 -5.07 -16.38 -4.37
CA TYR A 39 -5.70 -15.43 -5.30
C TYR A 39 -4.79 -14.23 -5.53
N VAL A 40 -4.68 -13.80 -6.78
CA VAL A 40 -4.05 -12.50 -7.09
C VAL A 40 -5.11 -11.43 -6.90
N ASP A 41 -4.82 -10.52 -5.99
CA ASP A 41 -5.70 -9.40 -5.71
C ASP A 41 -4.92 -8.08 -5.75
N SER A 42 -5.66 -6.97 -5.84
CA SER A 42 -5.05 -5.65 -5.86
C SER A 42 -5.91 -4.63 -5.14
N ILE A 43 -5.26 -3.73 -4.40
CA ILE A 43 -5.93 -2.63 -3.70
C ILE A 43 -5.31 -1.30 -4.13
N CYS A 44 -6.14 -0.28 -4.29
CA CYS A 44 -5.68 1.07 -4.61
C CYS A 44 -5.15 1.73 -3.34
N LEU A 45 -3.86 2.07 -3.33
CA LEU A 45 -3.23 2.71 -2.18
C LEU A 45 -3.65 4.18 -2.07
N ASP A 46 -3.92 4.85 -3.18
CA ASP A 46 -4.39 6.25 -3.18
C ASP A 46 -5.78 6.42 -2.56
N ASP A 47 -6.59 5.36 -2.53
CA ASP A 47 -7.90 5.41 -1.88
C ASP A 47 -7.78 5.35 -0.34
N HIS A 48 -6.60 4.97 0.19
CA HIS A 48 -6.40 4.72 1.62
C HIS A 48 -5.19 5.45 2.24
N ILE A 49 -4.31 6.01 1.43
CA ILE A 49 -3.07 6.66 1.88
C ILE A 49 -2.98 8.05 1.25
N GLY A 50 -2.78 9.05 2.10
CA GLY A 50 -2.53 10.43 1.72
C GLY A 50 -1.15 10.92 2.14
N ASN A 51 -0.88 12.17 1.76
CA ASN A 51 0.31 12.91 2.18
C ASN A 51 -0.11 14.02 3.15
N ASP A 52 0.45 14.02 4.35
CA ASP A 52 0.29 15.05 5.37
C ASP A 52 1.65 15.74 5.58
N HIS A 53 1.88 16.84 4.85
CA HIS A 53 3.09 17.66 4.96
C HIS A 53 4.41 16.87 4.88
N GLY A 54 4.50 15.96 3.92
CA GLY A 54 5.69 15.15 3.66
C GLY A 54 5.77 13.89 4.51
N SER A 55 4.63 13.44 5.06
CA SER A 55 4.50 12.20 5.83
C SER A 55 3.29 11.41 5.33
N PHE A 56 3.40 10.09 5.31
CA PHE A 56 2.26 9.25 4.95
C PHE A 56 1.18 9.29 6.03
N LYS A 57 -0.08 9.25 5.61
CA LYS A 57 -1.23 9.20 6.51
C LYS A 57 -2.31 8.27 5.98
N TRP A 58 -2.80 7.36 6.81
CA TRP A 58 -3.99 6.57 6.50
C TRP A 58 -5.23 7.46 6.42
N SER A 59 -6.07 7.23 5.41
CA SER A 59 -7.33 7.96 5.17
C SER A 59 -8.46 6.98 4.84
N ASP A 60 -9.62 7.18 5.45
CA ASP A 60 -10.82 6.38 5.17
C ASP A 60 -11.60 6.91 3.94
N ASN A 61 -11.30 8.13 3.48
CA ASN A 61 -12.08 8.86 2.47
C ASN A 61 -11.24 9.27 1.25
N GLY A 62 -10.22 8.48 0.89
CA GLY A 62 -9.26 8.85 -0.15
C GLY A 62 -8.12 9.70 0.40
N GLY A 63 -6.90 9.45 -0.08
CA GLY A 63 -5.72 10.19 0.33
C GLY A 63 -4.87 10.71 -0.83
N GLY A 64 -4.81 9.98 -1.94
CA GLY A 64 -4.14 10.42 -3.16
C GLY A 64 -2.65 10.74 -2.97
N PHE A 65 -1.94 10.00 -2.12
CA PHE A 65 -0.53 10.32 -1.84
C PHE A 65 0.33 10.37 -3.12
N SER A 66 0.01 9.52 -4.11
CA SER A 66 0.86 9.35 -5.30
C SER A 66 0.97 10.62 -6.14
N TYR A 67 -0.03 11.52 -6.07
CA TYR A 67 -0.02 12.83 -6.75
C TYR A 67 1.07 13.76 -6.21
N TYR A 68 1.49 13.56 -4.96
CA TYR A 68 2.48 14.38 -4.26
C TYR A 68 3.70 13.56 -3.86
N ALA A 69 3.96 12.47 -4.59
CA ALA A 69 5.03 11.52 -4.28
C ALA A 69 5.92 11.27 -5.50
N ARG A 70 7.19 10.96 -5.22
CA ARG A 70 8.15 10.44 -6.21
C ARG A 70 9.00 9.32 -5.60
N ASP A 71 9.69 8.58 -6.46
CA ASP A 71 10.52 7.43 -6.07
C ASP A 71 9.77 6.40 -5.20
N ILE A 72 8.49 6.17 -5.54
CA ILE A 72 7.60 5.25 -4.84
C ILE A 72 8.10 3.82 -5.02
N LYS A 73 8.39 3.14 -3.91
CA LYS A 73 8.91 1.78 -3.90
C LYS A 73 8.45 1.01 -2.67
N LEU A 74 8.60 -0.30 -2.74
CA LEU A 74 8.41 -1.18 -1.60
C LEU A 74 9.76 -1.52 -0.96
N LEU A 75 9.76 -1.61 0.36
CA LEU A 75 10.86 -2.08 1.19
C LEU A 75 10.39 -3.28 2.02
N ASN A 76 11.32 -3.96 2.70
CA ASN A 76 11.02 -5.04 3.64
C ASN A 76 10.11 -6.12 3.02
N ASP A 77 10.51 -6.63 1.85
CA ASP A 77 9.78 -7.66 1.10
C ASP A 77 8.33 -7.31 0.78
N GLY A 78 8.01 -6.02 0.57
CA GLY A 78 6.67 -5.57 0.22
C GLY A 78 5.81 -5.11 1.40
N ARG A 79 6.33 -5.18 2.63
CA ARG A 79 5.61 -4.75 3.84
C ARG A 79 5.56 -3.23 3.99
N THR A 80 6.60 -2.52 3.58
CA THR A 80 6.74 -1.09 3.83
C THR A 80 6.67 -0.32 2.52
N LEU A 81 5.78 0.66 2.44
CA LEU A 81 5.76 1.62 1.34
C LEU A 81 6.73 2.74 1.67
N ALA A 82 7.56 3.13 0.71
CA ALA A 82 8.49 4.25 0.82
C ALA A 82 8.36 5.18 -0.39
N ALA A 83 8.44 6.48 -0.16
CA ALA A 83 8.46 7.49 -1.21
C ALA A 83 9.07 8.80 -0.70
N GLN A 84 9.42 9.68 -1.62
CA GLN A 84 9.63 11.09 -1.32
C GLN A 84 8.32 11.84 -1.46
N LEU A 85 7.83 12.43 -0.37
CA LEU A 85 6.57 13.16 -0.32
C LEU A 85 6.81 14.68 -0.27
N ALA A 86 5.99 15.43 -0.99
CA ALA A 86 6.03 16.89 -0.94
C ALA A 86 5.63 17.38 0.46
N ALA A 87 6.48 18.20 1.09
CA ALA A 87 6.22 18.71 2.45
C ALA A 87 5.55 20.09 2.47
N GLY A 88 5.44 20.75 1.31
CA GLY A 88 4.67 21.99 1.16
C GLY A 88 3.26 21.71 0.72
N GLY A 89 2.32 22.57 1.11
CA GLY A 89 1.02 22.67 0.44
C GLY A 89 1.17 23.17 -1.01
N ASP A 90 0.05 23.40 -1.68
CA ASP A 90 -0.08 23.72 -3.12
C ASP A 90 0.79 24.90 -3.63
N THR A 91 1.46 25.64 -2.75
CA THR A 91 2.33 26.78 -3.05
C THR A 91 3.83 26.46 -3.17
N GLY A 92 4.24 25.18 -3.10
CA GLY A 92 5.56 24.75 -3.60
C GLY A 92 6.79 25.09 -2.73
N GLY A 93 6.61 25.37 -1.44
CA GLY A 93 7.71 25.84 -0.58
C GLY A 93 8.43 24.81 0.30
N GLY A 94 7.88 23.60 0.49
CA GLY A 94 8.31 22.70 1.58
C GLY A 94 9.38 21.66 1.24
N GLY A 95 9.76 21.52 -0.03
CA GLY A 95 10.71 20.49 -0.47
C GLY A 95 10.13 19.06 -0.42
N TRP A 96 11.01 18.06 -0.55
CA TRP A 96 10.68 16.64 -0.56
C TRP A 96 11.24 15.97 0.68
N ARG A 97 10.45 15.09 1.31
CA ARG A 97 10.86 14.32 2.50
C ARG A 97 10.74 12.83 2.22
N ASP A 98 11.77 12.08 2.55
CA ASP A 98 11.67 10.62 2.57
C ASP A 98 10.71 10.21 3.69
N ALA A 99 9.70 9.42 3.32
CA ALA A 99 8.70 8.90 4.24
C ALA A 99 8.51 7.40 4.03
N THR A 100 8.09 6.71 5.09
CA THR A 100 7.72 5.29 5.04
C THR A 100 6.43 5.05 5.83
N ILE A 101 5.71 4.01 5.47
CA ILE A 101 4.53 3.53 6.21
C ILE A 101 4.46 2.01 6.15
N ASP A 102 4.15 1.37 7.28
CA ASP A 102 3.94 -0.08 7.34
C ASP A 102 2.53 -0.41 6.83
N LEU A 103 2.46 -1.05 5.67
CA LEU A 103 1.20 -1.39 5.03
C LEU A 103 0.40 -2.40 5.86
N GLY A 104 1.07 -3.24 6.67
CA GLY A 104 0.40 -4.20 7.54
C GLY A 104 -0.32 -3.59 8.73
N GLU A 105 -0.12 -2.29 9.01
CA GLU A 105 -0.89 -1.59 10.03
C GLU A 105 -2.39 -1.62 9.72
N ARG A 106 -2.75 -1.52 8.42
CA ARG A 106 -4.14 -1.37 7.98
C ARG A 106 -4.56 -2.28 6.85
N LEU A 107 -3.63 -2.93 6.16
CA LEU A 107 -3.96 -3.91 5.13
C LEU A 107 -3.92 -5.32 5.72
N ALA A 108 -5.04 -6.01 5.58
CA ALA A 108 -5.22 -7.41 5.94
C ALA A 108 -5.45 -8.28 4.71
N ASN A 109 -5.20 -9.58 4.88
CA ASN A 109 -5.65 -10.61 3.97
C ASN A 109 -6.95 -11.21 4.55
N ASP A 110 -8.04 -11.09 3.81
CA ASP A 110 -9.33 -11.71 4.11
C ASP A 110 -9.62 -12.74 3.01
N HIS A 111 -9.22 -13.99 3.27
CA HIS A 111 -9.44 -15.14 2.38
C HIS A 111 -9.01 -14.90 0.92
N GLY A 112 -7.77 -14.43 0.73
CA GLY A 112 -7.19 -14.19 -0.60
C GLY A 112 -7.52 -12.81 -1.18
N ARG A 113 -8.17 -11.94 -0.40
CA ARG A 113 -8.51 -10.57 -0.80
C ARG A 113 -7.88 -9.55 0.13
N PHE A 114 -7.44 -8.43 -0.43
CA PHE A 114 -7.03 -7.29 0.38
C PHE A 114 -8.23 -6.70 1.11
N LYS A 115 -8.03 -6.39 2.39
CA LYS A 115 -9.00 -5.69 3.22
C LYS A 115 -8.35 -4.52 3.92
N TYR A 116 -8.90 -3.33 3.70
CA TYR A 116 -8.55 -2.15 4.48
C TYR A 116 -9.28 -2.16 5.82
N ILE A 117 -8.56 -1.96 6.91
CA ILE A 117 -9.10 -1.82 8.26
C ILE A 117 -9.21 -0.34 8.57
N SER A 118 -10.40 0.25 8.40
CA SER A 118 -10.67 1.65 8.77
C SER A 118 -10.49 1.86 10.27
N LYS A 119 -10.27 3.11 10.69
CA LYS A 119 -10.26 3.45 12.13
C LYS A 119 -11.66 3.73 12.65
#